data_AF-A0A0D2MFC8-F1
#
_entry.id   AF-A0A0D2MFC8-F1
#
_cell.length_a   1.000
_cell.length_b   1.000
_cell.length_c   1.000
_cell.angle_alpha   90.00
_cell.angle_beta   90.00
_cell.angle_gamma   90.00
#
_symmetry.space_group_name_H-M   'P 1'
#
loop_
_entity.id
_entity.type
_entity.pdbx_description
1 polymer ?
#
loop_
_entity_poly.entity_id
_entity_poly.type
_entity_poly.pdbx_seq_one_letter_code
_entity_poly.pdbx_strand_id
1 'polypeptide(L)'
;YGSGLLVFHVFCDQKVPPVPEHQRGPASDLLILEFIAWCAGSHRGRTLANYAYGVKAWHTVHGMGWVLDETRLKAALVAAERVAPAALK
;
A
#
# COMPACT_ATOMS: atom_id res chain seq x y z
N TYR A 1 10.68 6.48 -2.90
CA TYR A 1 9.20 6.42 -2.90
C TYR A 1 8.63 6.01 -4.26
N GLY A 2 9.28 6.32 -5.40
CA GLY A 2 8.75 6.06 -6.74
C GLY A 2 8.33 4.62 -7.04
N SER A 3 9.10 3.61 -6.60
CA SER A 3 8.73 2.20 -6.82
C SER A 3 7.44 1.81 -6.09
N GLY A 4 7.26 2.26 -4.85
CA GLY A 4 6.03 2.02 -4.08
C GLY A 4 4.79 2.65 -4.70
N LEU A 5 4.94 3.89 -5.20
CA LEU A 5 3.86 4.61 -5.87
C LEU A 5 3.47 3.94 -7.20
N LEU A 6 4.47 3.51 -8.00
CA LEU A 6 4.22 2.78 -9.24
C LEU A 6 3.43 1.50 -8.98
N VAL A 7 3.86 0.68 -8.02
CA VAL A 7 3.19 -0.59 -7.68
C VAL A 7 1.77 -0.34 -7.16
N PHE A 8 1.55 0.73 -6.41
CA PHE A 8 0.21 1.15 -5.98
C PHE A 8 -0.71 1.53 -7.15
N HIS A 9 -0.20 2.27 -8.14
CA HIS A 9 -0.98 2.59 -9.34
C HIS A 9 -1.30 1.35 -10.17
N VAL A 10 -0.36 0.42 -10.34
CA VAL A 10 -0.60 -0.87 -11.01
C VAL A 10 -1.70 -1.66 -10.28
N PHE A 11 -1.64 -1.74 -8.95
CA PHE A 11 -2.72 -2.34 -8.15
C PHE A 11 -4.07 -1.66 -8.42
N CYS A 12 -4.11 -0.32 -8.44
CA CYS A 12 -5.34 0.44 -8.71
C CYS A 12 -5.90 0.20 -10.11
N ASP A 13 -5.03 0.06 -11.12
CA ASP A 13 -5.39 -0.22 -12.51
C ASP A 13 -5.94 -1.65 -12.68
N GLN A 14 -5.49 -2.60 -11.86
CA GLN A 14 -5.89 -4.01 -11.92
C GLN A 14 -7.18 -4.34 -11.17
N LYS A 15 -7.73 -3.42 -10.35
CA LYS A 15 -9.02 -3.66 -9.67
C LYS A 15 -10.16 -3.71 -10.70
N VAL A 16 -11.26 -4.37 -10.34
CA VAL A 16 -12.46 -4.47 -11.18
C VAL A 16 -13.68 -3.97 -10.39
N PRO A 17 -14.21 -2.77 -10.69
CA PRO A 17 -13.69 -1.80 -11.66
C PRO A 17 -12.36 -1.14 -11.21
N PRO A 18 -11.56 -0.59 -12.14
CA PRO A 18 -10.33 0.12 -11.79
C PRO A 18 -10.60 1.33 -10.90
N VAL A 19 -9.67 1.64 -10.01
CA VAL A 19 -9.80 2.82 -9.13
C VAL A 19 -9.51 4.08 -9.93
N PRO A 20 -10.46 5.03 -10.06
CA PRO A 20 -10.22 6.29 -10.75
C PRO A 20 -9.07 7.08 -10.14
N GLU A 21 -8.28 7.80 -10.94
CA GLU A 21 -7.08 8.52 -10.46
C GLU A 21 -7.38 9.50 -9.32
N HIS A 22 -8.51 10.22 -9.41
CA HIS A 22 -8.97 11.16 -8.36
C HIS A 22 -9.34 10.47 -7.04
N GLN A 23 -9.48 9.14 -7.00
CA GLN A 23 -9.72 8.35 -5.79
C GLN A 23 -8.46 7.65 -5.27
N ARG A 24 -7.35 7.73 -6.02
CA ARG A 24 -6.04 7.21 -5.58
C ARG A 24 -5.37 8.15 -4.60
N GLY A 25 -5.76 9.43 -4.59
CA GLY A 25 -5.24 10.48 -3.71
C GLY A 25 -6.30 11.57 -3.45
N PRO A 26 -6.76 11.78 -2.19
CA PRO A 26 -6.44 10.99 -1.00
C PRO A 26 -7.02 9.58 -1.07
N ALA A 27 -6.17 8.57 -0.93
CA ALA A 27 -6.57 7.17 -0.82
C ALA A 27 -7.33 6.95 0.49
N SER A 28 -8.38 6.13 0.44
CA SER A 28 -9.07 5.68 1.64
C SER A 28 -8.21 4.68 2.43
N ASP A 29 -8.44 4.58 3.74
CA ASP A 29 -7.84 3.55 4.60
C ASP A 29 -7.99 2.15 3.98
N LEU A 30 -9.19 1.83 3.49
CA LEU A 30 -9.50 0.54 2.89
C LEU A 30 -8.65 0.29 1.65
N LEU A 31 -8.50 1.28 0.77
CA LEU A 31 -7.70 1.11 -0.45
C LEU A 31 -6.23 0.81 -0.13
N ILE A 32 -5.67 1.44 0.89
CA ILE A 32 -4.29 1.19 1.34
C ILE A 32 -4.17 -0.20 1.99
N LEU A 33 -5.15 -0.62 2.81
CA LEU A 33 -5.16 -1.94 3.43
C LEU A 33 -5.29 -3.06 2.37
N GLU A 34 -6.15 -2.88 1.37
CA GLU A 34 -6.28 -3.80 0.25
C GLU A 34 -5.01 -3.87 -0.59
N PHE A 35 -4.33 -2.74 -0.79
CA PHE A 35 -3.03 -2.70 -1.45
C PHE A 35 -1.97 -3.54 -0.70
N ILE A 36 -1.90 -3.39 0.63
CA ILE A 36 -0.99 -4.17 1.47
C ILE A 36 -1.32 -5.67 1.39
N ALA A 37 -2.61 -6.01 1.43
CA ALA A 37 -3.08 -7.39 1.29
C ALA A 37 -2.77 -7.97 -0.09
N TRP A 38 -2.92 -7.19 -1.17
CA TRP A 38 -2.61 -7.60 -2.54
C TRP A 38 -1.11 -7.88 -2.74
N CYS A 39 -0.25 -7.11 -2.07
CA CYS A 39 1.19 -7.36 -2.08
C CYS A 39 1.63 -8.52 -1.17
N ALA A 40 0.78 -8.94 -0.22
CA ALA A 40 1.11 -10.00 0.72
C ALA A 40 1.38 -11.31 -0.03
N GLY A 41 2.39 -12.06 0.40
CA GLY A 41 2.77 -13.31 -0.27
C GLY A 41 3.75 -13.15 -1.45
N SER A 42 3.83 -11.97 -2.06
CA SER A 42 4.67 -11.71 -3.26
C SER A 42 5.97 -10.97 -2.96
N HIS A 43 6.08 -10.32 -1.79
CA HIS A 43 7.20 -9.46 -1.42
C HIS A 43 7.66 -9.67 0.03
N ARG A 44 8.96 -9.43 0.29
CA ARG A 44 9.52 -9.41 1.66
C ARG A 44 8.89 -8.27 2.47
N GLY A 45 8.67 -8.46 3.77
CA GLY A 45 8.01 -7.49 4.66
C GLY A 45 8.58 -6.07 4.58
N ARG A 46 9.91 -5.93 4.56
CA ARG A 46 10.59 -4.63 4.41
C ARG A 46 10.30 -3.94 3.06
N THR A 47 10.14 -4.71 1.99
CA THR A 47 9.79 -4.16 0.65
C THR A 47 8.38 -3.60 0.67
N LEU A 48 7.44 -4.33 1.28
CA LEU A 48 6.05 -3.91 1.40
C LEU A 48 5.89 -2.66 2.27
N ALA A 49 6.62 -2.58 3.38
CA ALA A 49 6.66 -1.35 4.19
C ALA A 49 7.15 -0.15 3.37
N ASN A 50 8.22 -0.32 2.58
CA ASN A 50 8.72 0.74 1.70
C ASN A 50 7.69 1.17 0.65
N TYR A 51 6.85 0.26 0.16
CA TYR A 51 5.77 0.60 -0.76
C TYR A 51 4.70 1.45 -0.09
N ALA A 52 4.19 1.01 1.06
CA ALA A 52 3.18 1.76 1.81
C ALA A 52 3.68 3.16 2.23
N TYR A 53 4.93 3.26 2.71
CA TYR A 53 5.53 4.56 3.02
C TYR A 53 5.79 5.42 1.78
N GLY A 54 6.00 4.81 0.61
CA GLY A 54 6.06 5.52 -0.67
C GLY A 54 4.74 6.20 -1.02
N VAL A 55 3.62 5.51 -0.83
CA VAL A 55 2.27 6.07 -1.03
C VAL A 55 2.00 7.18 -0.01
N LYS A 56 2.37 6.99 1.26
CA LYS A 56 2.25 8.02 2.30
C LYS A 56 3.05 9.28 1.96
N ALA A 57 4.31 9.12 1.54
CA ALA A 57 5.16 10.23 1.14
C ALA A 57 4.55 11.01 -0.04
N TRP A 58 4.01 10.31 -1.03
CA TRP A 58 3.31 10.94 -2.15
C TRP A 58 2.11 11.78 -1.68
N HIS A 59 1.29 11.27 -0.76
CA HIS A 59 0.19 12.03 -0.14
C HIS A 59 0.68 13.30 0.55
N THR A 60 1.69 13.16 1.42
CA THR A 60 2.27 14.29 2.16
C THR A 60 2.81 15.38 1.23
N VAL A 61 3.55 15.01 0.18
CA VAL A 61 4.14 15.97 -0.77
C VAL A 61 3.08 16.76 -1.54
N HIS A 62 1.93 16.16 -1.83
CA HIS A 62 0.86 16.80 -2.60
C HIS A 62 -0.21 17.44 -1.71
N GLY A 63 0.00 17.50 -0.38
CA GLY A 63 -0.98 18.06 0.56
C GLY A 63 -2.28 17.25 0.65
N MET A 64 -2.26 15.98 0.23
CA MET A 64 -3.41 15.09 0.33
C MET A 64 -3.46 14.50 1.74
N GLY A 65 -4.65 14.51 2.36
CA GLY A 65 -4.84 13.97 3.69
C GLY A 65 -4.45 12.50 3.76
N TRP A 66 -3.57 12.15 4.71
CA TRP A 66 -3.29 10.77 5.07
C TRP A 66 -4.17 10.39 6.26
N VAL A 67 -5.22 9.61 5.99
CA VAL A 67 -6.23 9.25 7.00
C VAL A 67 -5.91 7.95 7.73
N LEU A 68 -5.05 7.09 7.18
CA LEU A 68 -4.76 5.79 7.76
C LEU A 68 -3.91 5.93 9.02
N ASP A 69 -4.48 5.47 10.13
CA ASP A 69 -3.79 5.40 11.42
C ASP A 69 -2.52 4.53 11.36
N GLU A 70 -1.45 4.99 12.01
CA GLU A 70 -0.16 4.31 12.05
C GLU A 70 -0.22 2.93 12.71
N THR A 71 -1.10 2.73 13.70
CA THR A 71 -1.28 1.43 14.34
C THR A 71 -1.92 0.45 13.38
N ARG A 72 -2.94 0.88 12.63
CA ARG A 72 -3.58 0.07 11.58
C ARG A 72 -2.60 -0.28 10.46
N LEU A 73 -1.81 0.69 10.00
CA LEU A 73 -0.77 0.47 8.99
C LEU A 73 0.23 -0.59 9.46
N LYS A 74 0.78 -0.44 10.67
CA LYS A 74 1.74 -1.41 11.25
C LYS A 74 1.13 -2.79 11.40
N ALA A 75 -0.10 -2.89 11.89
CA ALA A 75 -0.80 -4.17 12.03
C ALA A 75 -0.97 -4.88 10.68
N ALA A 76 -1.34 -4.14 9.62
CA ALA A 76 -1.48 -4.69 8.28
C ALA A 76 -0.14 -5.19 7.71
N LEU A 77 0.94 -4.43 7.90
CA LEU A 77 2.29 -4.82 7.47
C LEU A 77 2.77 -6.09 8.18
N VAL A 78 2.57 -6.18 9.50
CA VAL A 78 2.91 -7.39 10.28
C VAL A 78 2.08 -8.60 9.83
N ALA A 79 0.79 -8.41 9.55
CA ALA A 79 -0.05 -9.48 9.03
C ALA A 79 0.44 -9.96 7.66
N ALA A 80 0.75 -9.05 6.74
CA ALA A 80 1.24 -9.37 5.40
C ALA A 80 2.58 -10.12 5.43
N GLU A 81 3.50 -9.73 6.33
CA GLU A 81 4.78 -10.42 6.53
C GLU A 81 4.61 -11.87 7.01
N ARG A 82 3.62 -12.13 7.88
CA ARG A 82 3.36 -13.50 8.38
C ARG A 82 2.85 -14.44 7.29
N VAL A 83 2.12 -13.91 6.31
CA VAL A 83 1.54 -14.64 5.18
C VAL A 83 2.55 -14.84 4.04
N ALA A 84 3.69 -14.13 4.06
CA ALA A 84 4.76 -14.35 3.08
C ALA A 84 5.28 -15.81 3.13
N PRO A 85 5.56 -16.47 1.99
CA PRO A 85 6.23 -17.75 1.94
C PRO A 85 7.54 -17.72 2.73
N ALA A 86 7.95 -18.84 3.33
CA ALA A 86 9.15 -18.88 4.18
C ALA A 86 10.44 -18.39 3.47
N ALA A 87 10.53 -18.55 2.15
CA ALA A 87 11.64 -18.05 1.33
C ALA A 87 11.65 -16.51 1.16
N LEU A 88 10.54 -15.84 1.49
CA LEU A 88 10.29 -14.41 1.38
C LEU A 88 10.05 -13.72 2.73
N LYS A 89 10.13 -14.46 3.84
CA LYS A 89 10.11 -13.88 5.20
C LYS A 89 11.43 -13.19 5.51
#